data_AF-A0A8S2WU60-F1
#
_entry.id   AF-A0A8S2WU60-F1
#
_cell.length_a   1.000
_cell.length_b   1.000
_cell.length_c   1.000
_cell.angle_alpha   90.00
_cell.angle_beta   90.00
_cell.angle_gamma   90.00
#
_symmetry.space_group_name_H-M   'P 1'
#
loop_
_entity.id
_entity.type
_entity.pdbx_description
1 polymer ?
#
loop_
_entity_poly.entity_id
_entity_poly.type
_entity_poly.pdbx_seq_one_letter_code
_entity_poly.pdbx_strand_id
1 'polypeptide(L)'
;MVVCTDNNDVWQRRSDIRLQHVVTKKYLHLTGDTYGRPISGQKEICAYQNMNSQNIWRTEEGVFIRPSSTDFSSGDNQSYRTKEEHSNDEL
;
A
#
# COMPACT_ATOMS: atom_id res chain seq x y z
N MET A 1 -3.49 -11.46 5.23
CA MET A 1 -4.44 -10.75 4.36
C MET A 1 -4.32 -9.27 4.62
N VAL A 2 -4.34 -8.46 3.57
CA VAL A 2 -4.39 -7.00 3.68
C VAL A 2 -5.85 -6.59 3.86
N VAL A 3 -6.10 -5.69 4.81
CA VAL A 3 -7.41 -5.07 5.03
C VAL A 3 -7.23 -3.57 4.83
N CYS A 4 -7.80 -3.03 3.76
CA CYS A 4 -7.81 -1.59 3.52
C CYS A 4 -8.64 -0.90 4.61
N THR A 5 -8.17 0.22 5.15
CA THR A 5 -8.95 1.00 6.14
C THR A 5 -9.89 1.99 5.47
N ASP A 6 -9.69 2.24 4.19
CA ASP A 6 -10.61 2.98 3.33
C ASP A 6 -11.60 2.03 2.63
N ASN A 7 -12.49 2.58 1.82
CA ASN A 7 -13.48 1.81 1.06
C ASN A 7 -12.94 1.30 -0.29
N ASN A 8 -11.62 1.15 -0.44
CA ASN A 8 -11.03 0.65 -1.68
C ASN A 8 -10.80 -0.86 -1.62
N ASP A 9 -11.12 -1.55 -2.72
CA ASP A 9 -10.87 -2.99 -2.86
C ASP A 9 -9.39 -3.33 -3.10
N VAL A 10 -8.58 -2.33 -3.44
CA VAL A 10 -7.16 -2.48 -3.76
C VAL A 10 -6.32 -1.61 -2.85
N TRP A 11 -5.26 -2.19 -2.30
CA TRP A 11 -4.28 -1.47 -1.50
C TRP A 11 -3.52 -0.44 -2.34
N GLN A 12 -3.71 0.85 -2.00
CA GLN A 12 -2.99 1.96 -2.62
C GLN A 12 -1.71 2.30 -1.86
N ARG A 13 -0.73 2.87 -2.57
CA ARG A 13 0.53 3.33 -1.95
C ARG A 13 0.23 4.42 -0.93
N ARG A 14 0.92 4.37 0.22
CA ARG A 14 0.73 5.31 1.33
C ARG A 14 -0.68 5.32 1.94
N SER A 15 -1.58 4.41 1.54
CA SER A 15 -2.82 4.20 2.26
C SER A 15 -2.58 3.40 3.53
N ASP A 16 -3.37 3.74 4.54
CA ASP A 16 -3.44 2.99 5.77
C ASP A 16 -4.11 1.64 5.52
N ILE A 17 -3.51 0.60 6.11
CA ILE A 17 -3.98 -0.77 6.03
C ILE A 17 -3.87 -1.45 7.39
N ARG A 18 -4.48 -2.62 7.49
CA ARG A 18 -4.19 -3.61 8.53
C ARG A 18 -3.72 -4.89 7.88
N LEU A 19 -2.88 -5.63 8.61
CA LEU A 19 -2.45 -6.96 8.21
C LEU A 19 -3.10 -7.96 9.15
N GLN A 20 -4.05 -8.75 8.65
CA GLN A 20 -4.70 -9.81 9.41
C GLN A 20 -4.08 -11.17 9.09
N HIS A 21 -3.63 -11.89 10.11
CA HIS A 21 -3.15 -13.25 9.95
C HIS A 21 -4.32 -14.18 9.56
N VAL A 22 -4.14 -14.94 8.48
CA VAL A 22 -5.26 -15.64 7.80
C VAL A 22 -5.90 -16.72 8.69
N VAL A 23 -5.10 -17.42 9.48
CA VAL A 23 -5.58 -18.54 10.33
C VAL A 23 -6.13 -18.03 11.65
N THR A 24 -5.34 -17.26 12.40
CA THR A 24 -5.71 -16.82 13.76
C THR A 24 -6.68 -15.65 13.77
N LYS A 25 -6.90 -14.99 12.63
CA LYS A 25 -7.75 -13.79 12.46
C LYS A 25 -7.32 -12.58 13.31
N LYS A 26 -6.11 -12.63 13.88
CA LYS A 26 -5.50 -11.54 14.65
C LYS A 26 -4.76 -10.56 13.74
N TYR A 27 -4.65 -9.31 14.17
CA TYR A 27 -3.99 -8.24 13.44
C TYR A 27 -2.54 -8.07 13.89
N LEU A 28 -1.64 -7.78 12.94
CA LEU A 28 -0.29 -7.32 13.23
C LEU A 28 -0.37 -6.01 14.02
N HIS A 29 0.24 -5.97 15.19
CA HIS A 29 0.03 -4.91 16.16
C HIS A 29 1.33 -4.47 16.80
N LEU A 30 1.53 -3.16 16.93
CA LEU A 30 2.63 -2.56 17.67
C LEU A 30 2.21 -2.33 19.12
N THR A 31 2.86 -2.97 20.08
CA THR A 31 2.55 -2.73 21.50
C THR A 31 3.24 -1.45 21.99
N GLY A 32 2.91 -1.04 23.23
CA GLY A 32 3.63 0.02 23.93
C GLY A 32 4.97 -0.44 24.51
N ASP A 33 5.22 -1.75 24.53
CA ASP A 33 6.38 -2.34 25.18
C ASP A 33 7.62 -2.23 24.30
N THR A 34 8.76 -2.05 24.95
CA THR A 34 10.06 -1.89 24.29
C THR A 34 11.04 -2.89 24.90
N TYR A 35 11.76 -3.60 24.05
CA TYR A 35 12.77 -4.54 24.49
C TYR A 35 14.00 -3.83 25.07
N GLY A 36 14.62 -4.49 26.04
CA GLY A 36 15.94 -4.14 26.59
C GLY A 36 17.07 -4.83 25.82
N ARG A 37 18.18 -5.09 26.50
CA ARG A 37 19.31 -5.85 25.91
C ARG A 37 18.84 -7.26 25.47
N PRO A 38 19.33 -7.78 24.33
CA PRO A 38 20.36 -7.22 23.45
C PRO A 38 19.84 -6.29 22.32
N ILE A 39 18.54 -6.09 22.19
CA ILE A 39 17.89 -5.35 21.09
C ILE A 39 17.22 -4.07 21.59
N SER A 40 17.95 -3.32 22.42
CA SER A 40 17.41 -2.19 23.17
C SER A 40 16.78 -1.15 22.25
N GLY A 41 15.56 -0.72 22.58
CA GLY A 41 14.84 0.32 21.85
C GLY A 41 13.93 -0.19 20.73
N GLN A 42 13.99 -1.48 20.38
CA GLN A 42 13.02 -2.08 19.48
C GLN A 42 11.70 -2.32 20.21
N LYS A 43 10.58 -1.98 19.56
CA LYS A 43 9.23 -2.21 20.10
C LYS A 43 8.76 -3.62 19.80
N GLU A 44 7.92 -4.16 20.68
CA GLU A 44 7.29 -5.45 20.44
C GLU A 44 6.22 -5.36 19.35
N ILE A 45 6.22 -6.38 18.49
CA ILE A 45 5.19 -6.64 17.49
C ILE A 45 4.49 -7.95 17.85
N CYS A 46 3.16 -7.94 17.90
CA CYS A 46 2.38 -9.11 18.28
C CYS A 46 1.15 -9.30 17.38
N ALA A 47 0.43 -10.40 17.62
CA ALA A 47 -0.87 -10.67 17.02
C ALA A 47 -1.97 -10.30 18.03
N TYR A 48 -2.75 -9.27 17.71
CA TYR A 48 -3.78 -8.72 18.60
C TYR A 48 -5.20 -8.94 18.04
N GLN A 49 -6.16 -9.23 18.91
CA GLN A 49 -7.51 -9.66 18.51
C GLN A 49 -8.36 -8.52 17.94
N ASN A 50 -8.26 -7.32 18.51
CA ASN A 50 -9.19 -6.21 18.22
C ASN A 50 -8.56 -5.17 17.29
N MET A 51 -9.36 -4.49 16.47
CA MET A 51 -8.89 -3.36 15.67
C MET A 51 -8.77 -2.09 16.54
N ASN A 52 -7.66 -1.36 16.41
CA ASN A 52 -7.43 -0.05 17.03
C ASN A 52 -6.36 0.75 16.26
N SER A 53 -5.83 1.84 16.81
CA SER A 53 -4.83 2.67 16.10
C SER A 53 -3.44 2.01 15.99
N GLN A 54 -3.10 1.09 16.89
CA GLN A 54 -1.78 0.45 16.98
C GLN A 54 -1.57 -0.71 15.99
N ASN A 55 -2.64 -1.11 15.29
CA ASN A 55 -2.57 -2.09 14.21
C ASN A 55 -2.96 -1.48 12.85
N ILE A 56 -2.73 -0.18 12.69
CA ILE A 56 -2.73 0.52 11.40
C ILE A 56 -1.27 0.61 10.93
N TRP A 57 -1.05 0.23 9.67
CA TRP A 57 0.26 0.22 9.02
C TRP A 57 0.18 0.97 7.70
N ARG A 58 1.30 1.59 7.32
CA ARG A 58 1.45 2.28 6.05
C ARG A 58 2.77 1.88 5.42
N THR A 59 2.78 1.72 4.10
CA THR A 59 4.04 1.61 3.36
C THR A 59 4.71 2.98 3.27
N GLU A 60 6.00 3.00 3.60
CA GLU A 60 6.85 4.18 3.44
C GLU A 60 7.74 4.02 2.20
N GLU A 61 9.01 3.64 2.39
CA GLU A 61 9.96 3.43 1.30
C GLU A 61 9.80 2.06 0.63
N GLY A 62 9.89 2.00 -0.69
CA GLY A 62 9.79 0.74 -1.43
C GLY A 62 9.84 0.89 -2.95
N VAL A 63 10.05 -0.23 -3.64
CA VAL A 63 10.02 -0.33 -5.10
C VAL A 63 8.69 -0.93 -5.54
N PHE A 64 7.96 -0.20 -6.40
CA PHE A 64 6.65 -0.63 -6.89
C PHE A 64 6.76 -1.06 -8.34
N ILE A 65 6.48 -2.34 -8.58
CA ILE A 65 6.55 -2.95 -9.90
C ILE A 65 5.26 -2.60 -10.65
N ARG A 66 5.40 -2.14 -11.90
CA ARG A 66 4.23 -1.96 -12.77
C ARG A 66 3.62 -3.33 -13.09
N PRO A 67 2.29 -3.48 -13.09
CA PRO A 67 1.68 -4.68 -13.63
C PRO A 67 2.22 -4.94 -15.03
N SER A 68 2.60 -6.18 -15.33
CA SER A 68 2.93 -6.55 -16.71
C SER A 68 1.70 -6.29 -17.57
N SER A 69 1.86 -5.62 -18.70
CA SER A 69 0.84 -5.50 -19.73
C SER A 69 0.64 -6.86 -20.41
N THR A 70 0.18 -7.83 -19.65
CA THR A 70 -0.58 -8.97 -20.18
C THR A 70 -2.04 -8.53 -20.20
N ASP A 71 -2.28 -7.48 -20.99
CA ASP A 71 -3.61 -7.17 -21.47
C ASP A 71 -3.96 -8.34 -22.41
N PHE A 72 -4.88 -9.21 -21.97
CA PHE A 72 -5.59 -10.03 -22.93
C PHE A 72 -6.34 -9.05 -23.82
N SER A 73 -5.78 -8.83 -25.00
CA SER A 73 -6.34 -8.08 -26.10
C SER A 73 -7.78 -8.52 -26.34
N SER A 74 -8.71 -7.73 -25.82
CA SER A 74 -10.02 -7.57 -26.43
C SER A 74 -10.00 -6.17 -27.00
N GLY A 75 -9.95 -6.12 -28.33
CA GLY A 75 -9.44 -4.99 -29.07
C GLY A 75 -10.18 -3.68 -28.80
N ASP A 76 -9.41 -2.62 -28.65
CA ASP A 76 -9.88 -1.28 -28.98
C ASP A 76 -8.79 -0.55 -29.75
N ASN A 77 -9.21 0.04 -30.87
CA ASN A 77 -8.39 0.71 -31.85
C ASN A 77 -7.60 1.85 -31.23
N GLN A 78 -6.31 1.92 -31.58
CA GLN A 78 -5.49 3.11 -31.35
C GLN A 78 -6.11 4.32 -32.09
N SER A 79 -6.69 5.25 -31.32
CA SER A 79 -6.74 6.65 -31.73
C SER A 79 -6.70 7.56 -30.50
N TYR A 80 -5.54 7.66 -29.85
CA TYR A 80 -5.21 8.91 -29.15
C TYR A 80 -4.23 9.69 -30.02
N ARG A 81 -4.83 10.66 -30.70
CA ARG A 81 -4.21 11.74 -31.44
C ARG A 81 -3.27 12.52 -30.51
N THR A 82 -1.96 12.44 -30.73
CA THR A 82 -1.01 13.42 -30.20
C THR A 82 -1.29 14.73 -30.94
N LYS A 83 -1.85 15.73 -30.25
CA LYS A 83 -1.69 17.12 -30.69
C LYS A 83 -0.48 17.68 -29.96
N GLU A 84 0.65 17.68 -30.67
CA GLU A 84 1.67 18.69 -30.46
C GLU A 84 1.05 20.04 -30.88
N GLU A 85 1.00 21.00 -29.96
CA GLU A 85 0.98 22.41 -30.32
C GLU A 85 2.25 23.03 -29.75
N HIS A 86 3.27 23.08 -30.59
CA HIS A 86 4.34 24.07 -30.55
C HIS A 86 4.07 25.12 -31.64
N SER A 87 4.61 26.32 -31.40
CA SER A 87 4.73 27.50 -32.28
C SER A 87 3.51 28.46 -32.30
N ASN A 88 3.67 29.77 -32.17
CA ASN A 88 4.84 30.64 -32.32
C ASN A 88 4.63 32.00 -31.63
N ASP A 89 5.74 32.65 -31.30
CA ASP A 89 5.89 34.08 -31.03
C ASP A 89 5.27 34.97 -32.13
N GLU A 90 4.75 36.15 -31.77
CA GLU A 90 5.22 37.45 -32.29
C GLU A 90 4.46 38.66 -31.69
N LEU A 91 5.25 39.65 -31.28
CA LEU A 91 5.00 41.07 -30.90
C LEU A 91 4.35 41.39 -29.54
#